data_AF-A0A958KLP0-F1
#
_entry.id   AF-A0A958KLP0-F1
#
_cell.length_a   1.000
_cell.length_b   1.000
_cell.length_c   1.000
_cell.angle_alpha   90.00
_cell.angle_beta   90.00
_cell.angle_gamma   90.00
#
_symmetry.space_group_name_H-M   'P 1'
#
loop_
_entity.id
_entity.type
_entity.pdbx_description
1 polymer ?
#
loop_
_entity_poly.entity_id
_entity_poly.type
_entity_poly.pdbx_seq_one_letter_code
_entity_poly.pdbx_strand_id
1 'polypeptide(L)'
;GFAERVGRKLDMVWAVVGVCILAAGLQEFSFAQTAGANPGVMDDSRIFCAGQRILGLVEGNFGALVMVGAGLGTIISSALGAFRAASSLLVVACAAFILRSLVNIFFTANEGRLGDGTAVSASDCNGSAADPGEPVFPE
;
A
#
# COMPACT_ATOMS: atom_id res chain seq x y z
N GLY A 1 -23.28 -22.19 28.35
CA GLY A 1 -22.26 -23.14 28.87
C GLY A 1 -20.92 -22.44 29.08
N PHE A 2 -20.01 -22.99 29.90
CA PHE A 2 -18.68 -22.39 30.16
C PHE A 2 -17.85 -22.22 28.88
N ALA A 3 -17.92 -23.20 27.96
CA ALA A 3 -17.27 -23.16 26.64
C ALA A 3 -17.67 -21.94 25.79
N GLU A 4 -18.92 -21.51 25.89
CA GLU A 4 -19.49 -20.40 25.11
C GLU A 4 -19.03 -19.01 25.59
N ARG A 5 -18.61 -18.92 26.86
CA ARG A 5 -17.97 -17.70 27.40
C ARG A 5 -16.48 -17.64 27.07
N VAL A 6 -15.83 -18.80 26.93
CA VAL A 6 -14.41 -18.88 26.56
C VAL A 6 -14.23 -18.53 25.08
N GLY A 7 -15.11 -19.02 24.19
CA GLY A 7 -15.05 -18.71 22.75
C GLY A 7 -15.07 -17.22 22.45
N ARG A 8 -16.01 -16.47 23.02
CA ARG A 8 -16.11 -15.00 22.81
C ARG A 8 -14.88 -14.22 23.28
N LYS A 9 -14.19 -14.68 24.32
CA LYS A 9 -12.96 -14.04 24.79
C LYS A 9 -11.82 -14.28 23.81
N LEU A 10 -11.75 -15.47 23.23
CA LEU A 10 -10.73 -15.83 22.24
C LEU A 10 -10.88 -15.00 20.96
N ASP A 11 -12.11 -14.80 20.49
CA ASP A 11 -12.39 -13.98 19.30
C ASP A 11 -11.95 -12.52 19.49
N MET A 12 -12.21 -11.94 20.67
CA MET A 12 -11.75 -10.58 20.98
C MET A 12 -10.23 -10.49 21.03
N VAL A 13 -9.54 -11.50 21.58
CA VAL A 13 -8.07 -11.50 21.65
C VAL A 13 -7.45 -11.55 20.25
N TRP A 14 -7.93 -12.42 19.36
CA TRP A 14 -7.41 -12.50 17.99
C TRP A 14 -7.67 -11.24 17.18
N ALA A 15 -8.85 -10.62 17.35
CA ALA A 15 -9.15 -9.35 16.70
C ALA A 15 -8.19 -8.23 17.17
N VAL A 16 -7.93 -8.15 18.47
CA VAL A 16 -7.01 -7.14 19.03
C VAL A 16 -5.58 -7.38 18.55
N VAL A 17 -5.11 -8.63 18.53
CA VAL A 17 -3.77 -8.98 18.02
C VAL A 17 -3.62 -8.57 16.55
N GLY A 18 -4.64 -8.84 15.72
CA GLY A 18 -4.63 -8.42 14.32
C GLY A 18 -4.57 -6.90 14.15
N VAL A 19 -5.35 -6.14 14.93
CA VAL A 19 -5.33 -4.67 14.92
C VAL A 19 -3.98 -4.13 15.39
N CYS A 20 -3.37 -4.73 16.41
CA CYS A 20 -2.04 -4.33 16.90
C CYS A 20 -0.94 -4.57 15.86
N ILE A 21 -0.95 -5.71 15.16
CA ILE A 21 0.02 -5.99 14.08
C ILE A 21 -0.15 -4.99 12.93
N LEU A 22 -1.39 -4.66 12.56
CA LEU A 22 -1.67 -3.68 11.52
C LEU A 22 -1.19 -2.28 11.93
N ALA A 23 -1.44 -1.88 13.17
CA ALA A 23 -1.01 -0.60 13.73
C ALA A 23 0.52 -0.48 13.80
N ALA A 24 1.22 -1.55 14.17
CA ALA A 24 2.68 -1.57 14.18
C ALA A 24 3.27 -1.39 12.76
N GLY A 25 2.68 -2.04 11.75
CA GLY A 25 3.11 -1.85 10.36
C GLY A 25 2.85 -0.43 9.82
N LEU A 26 1.78 0.24 10.27
CA LEU A 26 1.45 1.62 9.89
C LEU A 26 2.43 2.66 10.43
N GLN A 27 3.12 2.38 11.55
CA GLN A 27 4.06 3.33 12.16
C GLN A 27 5.32 3.56 11.30
N GLU A 28 5.80 2.55 10.60
CA GLU A 28 6.99 2.69 9.74
C GLU A 28 6.73 3.61 8.53
N PHE A 29 5.52 3.56 7.95
CA PHE A 29 5.12 4.46 6.87
C PHE A 29 5.06 5.93 7.30
N SER A 30 4.67 6.19 8.55
CA SER A 30 4.61 7.56 9.09
C SER A 30 6.01 8.14 9.31
N PHE A 31 6.97 7.33 9.79
CA PHE A 31 8.34 7.77 10.03
C PHE A 31 9.09 8.14 8.74
N ALA A 32 8.80 7.45 7.64
CA ALA A 32 9.37 7.75 6.33
C ALA A 32 8.95 9.13 5.78
N GLN A 33 7.78 9.65 6.17
CA GLN A 33 7.32 10.97 5.73
C GLN A 33 8.02 12.13 6.46
N THR A 34 8.49 11.91 7.70
CA THR A 34 9.09 12.97 8.51
C THR A 34 10.55 13.26 8.11
N ALA A 35 11.26 12.28 7.54
CA ALA A 35 12.69 12.42 7.21
C ALA A 35 12.98 13.27 5.95
N GLY A 36 11.97 13.65 5.17
CA GLY A 36 12.15 14.38 3.89
C GLY A 36 11.69 15.84 3.88
N ALA A 37 11.18 16.38 4.99
CA ALA A 37 10.52 17.67 5.03
C ALA A 37 11.48 18.82 5.38
N ASN A 38 12.01 19.51 4.36
CA ASN A 38 12.37 20.92 4.50
C ASN A 38 11.06 21.74 4.43
N PRO A 39 10.61 22.41 5.51
CA PRO A 39 9.28 23.02 5.59
C PRO A 39 9.10 24.34 4.80
N GLY A 40 9.93 24.61 3.79
CA GLY A 40 10.03 25.94 3.16
C GLY A 40 9.39 26.10 1.78
N VAL A 41 9.31 25.05 0.97
CA VAL A 41 8.79 25.12 -0.42
C VAL A 41 8.08 23.79 -0.72
N MET A 42 6.74 23.79 -0.71
CA MET A 42 5.98 22.65 -1.22
C MET A 42 6.05 22.70 -2.75
N ASP A 43 7.00 21.96 -3.32
CA ASP A 43 7.01 21.66 -4.75
C ASP A 43 5.97 20.57 -5.03
N ASP A 44 4.91 20.92 -5.77
CA ASP A 44 3.83 20.00 -6.17
C ASP A 44 4.34 18.73 -6.88
N SER A 45 5.53 18.83 -7.50
CA SER A 45 6.23 17.71 -8.15
C SER A 45 6.62 16.59 -7.18
N ARG A 46 6.99 16.90 -5.93
CA ARG A 46 7.36 15.88 -4.93
C ARG A 46 6.15 15.08 -4.44
N ILE A 47 5.00 15.74 -4.32
CA ILE A 47 3.74 15.09 -3.91
C ILE A 47 3.28 14.12 -5.00
N PHE A 48 3.36 14.53 -6.27
CA PHE A 48 3.06 13.67 -7.41
C PHE A 48 3.97 12.43 -7.43
N CYS A 49 5.26 12.61 -7.17
CA CYS A 49 6.23 11.53 -7.20
C CYS A 49 6.12 10.54 -6.03
N ALA A 50 5.83 11.04 -4.83
CA ALA A 50 5.50 10.20 -3.68
C ALA A 50 4.22 9.40 -3.93
N GLY A 51 3.20 10.02 -4.55
CA GLY A 51 1.96 9.37 -4.94
C GLY A 51 2.17 8.19 -5.88
N GLN A 52 2.98 8.35 -6.94
CA GLN A 52 3.29 7.25 -7.86
C GLN A 52 4.05 6.10 -7.17
N ARG A 53 4.97 6.41 -6.25
CA ARG A 53 5.73 5.38 -5.53
C ARG A 53 4.84 4.55 -4.60
N ILE A 54 3.91 5.20 -3.90
CA ILE A 54 2.93 4.53 -3.03
C ILE A 54 1.95 3.71 -3.85
N LEU A 55 1.42 4.27 -4.95
CA LEU A 55 0.53 3.54 -5.86
C LEU A 55 1.23 2.32 -6.48
N GLY A 56 2.48 2.45 -6.89
CA GLY A 56 3.28 1.32 -7.41
C GLY A 56 3.53 0.24 -6.35
N LEU A 57 3.74 0.61 -5.08
CA LEU A 57 3.84 -0.37 -3.99
C LEU A 57 2.51 -1.10 -3.76
N VAL A 58 1.39 -0.38 -3.75
CA VAL A 58 0.03 -0.93 -3.58
C VAL A 58 -0.37 -1.83 -4.75
N GLU A 59 0.00 -1.46 -5.98
CA GLU A 59 -0.28 -2.23 -7.20
C GLU A 59 0.65 -3.44 -7.35
N GLY A 60 1.89 -3.36 -6.85
CA GLY A 60 2.90 -4.39 -6.96
C GLY A 60 2.80 -5.50 -5.91
N ASN A 61 3.90 -5.71 -5.18
CA ASN A 61 4.07 -6.84 -4.27
C ASN A 61 3.19 -6.74 -3.02
N PHE A 62 2.87 -5.53 -2.53
CA PHE A 62 2.07 -5.37 -1.32
C PHE A 62 0.61 -5.81 -1.55
N GLY A 63 -0.01 -5.40 -2.67
CA GLY A 63 -1.36 -5.85 -3.01
C GLY A 63 -1.46 -7.37 -3.20
N ALA A 64 -0.43 -7.99 -3.77
CA ALA A 64 -0.36 -9.45 -3.91
C ALA A 64 -0.25 -10.15 -2.55
N LEU A 65 0.55 -9.61 -1.63
CA LEU A 65 0.74 -10.15 -0.29
C LEU A 65 -0.55 -10.09 0.53
N VAL A 66 -1.29 -8.97 0.47
CA VAL A 66 -2.59 -8.83 1.15
C VAL A 66 -3.64 -9.79 0.56
N MET A 67 -3.66 -9.98 -0.76
CA MET A 67 -4.56 -10.94 -1.42
C MET A 67 -4.31 -12.39 -0.96
N VAL A 68 -3.04 -12.82 -0.97
CA VAL A 68 -2.65 -14.17 -0.54
C VAL A 68 -2.88 -14.37 0.96
N GLY A 69 -2.56 -13.36 1.79
CA GLY A 69 -2.80 -13.38 3.23
C GLY A 69 -4.29 -13.50 3.59
N ALA A 70 -5.15 -12.72 2.94
CA ALA A 70 -6.60 -12.80 3.13
C ALA A 70 -7.19 -14.13 2.62
N GLY A 71 -6.70 -14.64 1.49
CA GLY A 71 -7.08 -15.95 0.95
C GLY A 71 -6.73 -17.10 1.90
N LEU A 72 -5.48 -17.16 2.37
CA LEU A 72 -5.04 -18.18 3.33
C LEU A 72 -5.77 -18.06 4.66
N GLY A 73 -5.98 -16.83 5.16
CA GLY A 73 -6.77 -16.58 6.36
C GLY A 73 -8.21 -17.09 6.24
N THR A 74 -8.82 -16.95 5.07
CA THR A 74 -10.16 -17.48 4.78
C THR A 74 -10.20 -19.01 4.89
N ILE A 75 -9.22 -19.70 4.28
CA ILE A 75 -9.15 -21.17 4.29
C ILE A 75 -8.97 -21.69 5.72
N ILE A 76 -8.04 -21.10 6.48
CA ILE A 76 -7.77 -21.49 7.87
C ILE A 76 -8.99 -21.20 8.76
N SER A 77 -9.63 -20.04 8.60
CA SER A 77 -10.84 -19.69 9.36
C SER A 77 -12.02 -20.62 9.05
N SER A 78 -12.15 -21.09 7.80
CA SER A 78 -13.17 -22.07 7.41
C SER A 78 -12.89 -23.45 8.03
N ALA A 79 -11.62 -23.84 8.12
CA ALA A 79 -11.23 -25.13 8.71
C ALA A 79 -11.49 -25.18 10.23
N LEU A 80 -11.44 -24.04 10.92
CA LEU A 80 -11.71 -23.94 12.36
C LEU A 80 -13.21 -23.78 12.71
N GLY A 81 -14.11 -23.84 11.72
CA GLY A 81 -15.56 -23.73 11.94
C GLY A 81 -16.06 -22.30 12.17
N ALA A 82 -15.21 -21.28 12.03
CA ALA A 82 -15.58 -19.87 12.18
C ALA A 82 -16.14 -19.28 10.88
N PHE A 83 -17.30 -19.78 10.44
CA PHE A 83 -17.88 -19.47 9.12
C PHE A 83 -18.19 -17.97 8.91
N ARG A 84 -18.58 -17.25 9.97
CA ARG A 84 -18.85 -15.80 9.89
C ARG A 84 -17.58 -14.96 9.78
N ALA A 85 -16.45 -15.43 10.31
CA ALA A 85 -15.16 -14.78 10.14
C ALA A 85 -14.60 -15.07 8.74
N ALA A 86 -14.72 -16.31 8.28
CA ALA A 86 -14.28 -16.72 6.94
C ALA A 86 -14.96 -15.92 5.83
N SER A 87 -16.27 -15.68 5.92
CA SER A 87 -16.98 -14.88 4.90
C SER A 87 -16.50 -13.43 4.85
N SER A 88 -16.13 -12.84 5.99
CA SER A 88 -15.57 -11.47 6.01
C SER A 88 -14.18 -11.40 5.38
N LEU A 89 -13.31 -12.39 5.62
CA LEU A 89 -11.99 -12.47 4.98
C LEU A 89 -12.09 -12.73 3.47
N LEU A 90 -13.09 -13.49 3.04
CA LEU A 90 -13.37 -13.72 1.63
C LEU A 90 -13.76 -12.42 0.92
N VAL A 91 -14.62 -11.59 1.53
CA VAL A 91 -15.00 -10.28 0.98
C VAL A 91 -13.80 -9.34 0.90
N VAL A 92 -12.94 -9.32 1.92
CA VAL A 92 -11.70 -8.50 1.90
C VAL A 92 -10.75 -8.94 0.79
N ALA A 93 -10.57 -10.26 0.59
CA ALA A 93 -9.77 -10.78 -0.52
C ALA A 93 -10.32 -10.37 -1.90
N CYS A 94 -11.64 -10.44 -2.07
CA CYS A 94 -12.32 -10.05 -3.31
C CYS A 94 -12.24 -8.54 -3.55
N ALA A 95 -12.43 -7.72 -2.49
CA ALA A 95 -12.30 -6.27 -2.57
C ALA A 95 -10.87 -5.84 -2.97
N ALA A 96 -9.84 -6.46 -2.38
CA ALA A 96 -8.44 -6.18 -2.74
C ALA A 96 -8.15 -6.53 -4.22
N PHE A 97 -8.73 -7.63 -4.73
CA PHE A 97 -8.62 -8.01 -6.14
C PHE A 97 -9.28 -6.99 -7.08
N ILE A 98 -10.49 -6.52 -6.73
CA ILE A 98 -11.23 -5.52 -7.50
C ILE A 98 -10.48 -4.17 -7.49
N LEU A 99 -9.99 -3.72 -6.33
CA LEU A 99 -9.19 -2.50 -6.20
C LEU A 99 -7.92 -2.57 -7.07
N ARG A 100 -7.18 -3.69 -7.04
CA ARG A 100 -6.00 -3.88 -7.89
C ARG A 100 -6.36 -3.82 -9.38
N SER A 101 -7.48 -4.42 -9.76
CA SER A 101 -7.93 -4.47 -11.15
C SER A 101 -8.41 -3.11 -11.65
N LEU A 102 -9.13 -2.34 -10.82
CA LEU A 102 -9.60 -1.00 -11.17
C LEU A 102 -8.46 0.01 -11.26
N VAL A 103 -7.50 -0.03 -10.31
CA VAL A 103 -6.32 0.83 -10.34
C VAL A 103 -5.53 0.58 -11.62
N ASN A 104 -5.25 -0.69 -11.96
CA ASN A 104 -4.56 -1.01 -13.20
C ASN A 104 -5.34 -0.51 -14.42
N ILE A 105 -6.66 -0.71 -14.50
CA ILE A 105 -7.45 -0.24 -15.64
C ILE A 105 -7.45 1.29 -15.76
N PHE A 106 -7.61 2.04 -14.67
CA PHE A 106 -7.69 3.50 -14.73
C PHE A 106 -6.35 4.20 -14.89
N PHE A 107 -5.25 3.61 -14.43
CA PHE A 107 -3.93 4.21 -14.56
C PHE A 107 -3.17 3.70 -15.79
N THR A 108 -3.33 2.44 -16.19
CA THR A 108 -2.72 1.90 -17.42
C THR A 108 -3.47 2.32 -18.70
N ALA A 109 -4.80 2.48 -18.67
CA ALA A 109 -5.54 2.88 -19.88
C ALA A 109 -5.32 4.35 -20.28
N ASN A 110 -4.88 5.20 -19.35
CA ASN A 110 -4.55 6.60 -19.64
C ASN A 110 -3.13 6.77 -20.23
N GLU A 111 -2.27 5.75 -20.13
CA GLU A 111 -0.91 5.75 -20.69
C GLU A 111 -0.88 5.37 -22.18
N GLY A 112 -1.99 4.85 -22.73
CA GLY A 112 -2.10 4.45 -24.14
C GLY A 112 -2.14 5.58 -25.19
N ARG A 113 -1.96 6.85 -24.80
CA ARG A 113 -1.91 8.00 -25.74
C ARG A 113 -0.58 8.75 -25.81
N LEU A 114 0.45 8.32 -25.09
CA LEU A 114 1.82 8.79 -25.30
C LEU A 114 2.75 7.58 -25.29
N GLY A 115 2.98 7.03 -26.49
CA GLY A 115 3.89 5.91 -26.69
C GLY A 115 5.33 6.34 -26.45
N ASP A 116 5.79 6.22 -25.22
CA ASP A 116 7.17 5.89 -24.89
C ASP A 116 7.19 5.37 -23.45
N GLY A 117 7.27 4.04 -23.28
CA GLY A 117 7.23 3.35 -22.00
C GLY A 117 8.48 3.53 -21.14
N THR A 118 9.04 4.74 -21.11
CA THR A 118 10.11 5.13 -20.18
C THR A 118 9.47 6.00 -19.11
N ALA A 119 9.32 5.52 -17.88
CA ALA A 119 10.28 5.77 -16.79
C ALA A 119 10.60 7.25 -16.48
N VAL A 120 10.00 8.23 -17.17
CA VAL A 120 10.31 9.66 -17.02
C VAL A 120 9.95 10.20 -15.63
N SER A 121 9.01 9.62 -14.89
CA SER A 121 8.66 10.17 -13.57
C SER A 121 9.46 9.63 -12.38
N ALA A 122 10.31 8.60 -12.53
CA ALA A 122 11.17 8.15 -11.42
C ALA A 122 12.60 8.70 -11.51
N SER A 123 13.15 8.85 -12.72
CA SER A 123 14.47 9.45 -12.95
C SER A 123 14.47 10.95 -12.67
N ASP A 124 13.39 11.66 -12.97
CA ASP A 124 13.35 13.13 -12.84
C ASP A 124 13.17 13.59 -11.38
N CYS A 125 12.59 12.74 -10.51
CA CYS A 125 12.49 13.02 -9.06
C CYS A 125 13.77 12.67 -8.28
N ASN A 126 14.69 11.93 -8.90
CA ASN A 126 15.98 11.60 -8.31
C ASN A 126 17.09 12.60 -8.70
N GLY A 127 16.79 13.55 -9.61
CA GLY A 127 17.78 14.47 -10.21
C GLY A 127 17.90 15.87 -9.61
N SER A 128 16.85 16.48 -9.03
CA SER A 128 16.90 17.92 -8.69
C SER A 128 17.45 18.28 -7.30
N ALA A 129 18.28 17.44 -6.68
CA ALA A 129 18.95 17.76 -5.42
C ALA A 129 20.46 18.08 -5.55
N ALA A 130 21.04 17.91 -6.75
CA ALA A 130 22.36 18.42 -7.12
C ALA A 130 22.18 19.01 -8.52
N ASP A 131 22.16 20.33 -8.72
CA ASP A 131 23.40 21.09 -8.71
C ASP A 131 23.11 22.62 -8.65
N PRO A 132 23.22 23.29 -7.50
CA PRO A 132 23.23 24.75 -7.44
C PRO A 132 24.64 25.27 -7.73
N GLY A 133 25.03 25.31 -9.00
CA GLY A 133 25.98 26.32 -9.48
C GLY A 133 27.25 25.86 -10.17
N GLU A 134 27.15 25.30 -11.38
CA GLU A 134 28.25 25.43 -12.34
C GLU A 134 28.04 26.70 -13.19
N PRO A 135 28.85 27.77 -13.01
CA PRO A 135 28.83 28.92 -13.89
C PRO A 135 29.42 28.53 -15.25
N VAL A 136 28.57 28.58 -16.28
CA VAL A 136 29.00 28.44 -17.69
C VAL A 136 29.79 29.69 -18.08
N PHE A 137 31.11 29.56 -18.25
CA PHE A 137 31.93 30.61 -18.85
C PHE A 137 31.86 30.51 -20.38
N PRO A 138 31.57 31.60 -21.10
CA PRO A 138 31.66 31.64 -22.55
C PRO A 138 33.13 31.76 -23.00
N GLU A 139 33.53 30.91 -23.95
CA GLU A 139 34.75 31.10 -24.78
C GLU A 139 34.48 32.08 -25.93
#